data_AF-A0A7H8V400-F1
#
_entry.id   AF-A0A7H8V400-F1
#
_cell.length_a   1.000
_cell.length_b   1.000
_cell.length_c   1.000
_cell.angle_alpha   90.00
_cell.angle_beta   90.00
_cell.angle_gamma   90.00
#
_symmetry.space_group_name_H-M   'P 1'
#
loop_
_entity.id
_entity.type
_entity.pdbx_description
1 polymer ?
#
loop_
_entity_poly.entity_id
_entity_poly.type
_entity_poly.pdbx_seq_one_letter_code
_entity_poly.pdbx_strand_id
1 'polypeptide(L)'
;MKEETKKLISIIFGYLAAILFVNENVFYKLIALCILGGLVFSWKSKLVVWLKNKYNLLKDIRKRKYFYVTEKGYKTDLKKRRELGSAIYAFSNIGFIVLIMIISAVTSLINYPLATGLFGIIIYGAMIIAFIGIILSVRNYVTGMYYYILPWLVVLITVDYVGSYSSINSIIIFIVSILISYIFLTLLLPLHSLRKITSSTWLFGVLTTLLVPLFLEYFFKYYMVEAIQKEFYSNPITLDLLNKQGLTPDVLSFIKANPYIIDLMNRFREMSIAHDLNSFTSDLSTLRFLLLTSYSIGTIIITLKIKLGKSKAEDIYSHIKSSDDVKYDSLRDCIFYGGDEYESKIMANSDFEAIIISEEQQLEKYVEQTWWIKYPSKFVEFIGTKLKKLI
;
A
#
# COMPACT_ATOMS: atom_id res chain seq x y z
N MET A 1 -18.81 17.19 -35.12
CA MET A 1 -17.74 17.85 -34.32
C MET A 1 -16.56 16.90 -34.20
N LYS A 2 -15.33 17.35 -34.51
CA LYS A 2 -14.12 16.52 -34.37
C LYS A 2 -13.96 16.08 -32.91
N GLU A 3 -13.44 14.88 -32.70
CA GLU A 3 -13.36 14.28 -31.36
C GLU A 3 -12.54 15.12 -30.37
N GLU A 4 -11.47 15.75 -30.85
CA GLU A 4 -10.65 16.67 -30.06
C GLU A 4 -11.43 17.89 -29.61
N THR A 5 -12.24 18.47 -30.49
CA THR A 5 -13.11 19.61 -30.16
C THR A 5 -14.17 19.20 -29.12
N LYS A 6 -14.73 17.99 -29.23
CA LYS A 6 -15.66 17.45 -28.22
C LYS A 6 -14.99 17.29 -26.86
N LYS A 7 -13.73 16.81 -26.81
CA LYS A 7 -12.95 16.68 -25.57
C LYS A 7 -12.68 18.04 -24.95
N LEU A 8 -12.21 19.00 -25.73
CA LEU A 8 -11.88 20.34 -25.26
C LEU A 8 -13.10 21.06 -24.67
N ILE A 9 -14.24 21.00 -25.38
CA ILE A 9 -15.52 21.53 -24.88
C ILE A 9 -15.93 20.85 -23.58
N SER A 10 -15.78 19.53 -23.49
CA SER A 10 -16.14 18.78 -22.28
C SER A 10 -15.25 19.14 -21.08
N ILE A 11 -13.98 19.43 -21.31
CA ILE A 11 -13.05 19.88 -20.26
C ILE A 11 -13.44 21.27 -19.77
N ILE A 12 -13.75 22.21 -20.68
CA ILE A 12 -14.21 23.56 -20.32
C ILE A 12 -15.49 23.50 -19.49
N PHE A 13 -16.49 22.73 -19.93
CA PHE A 13 -17.73 22.56 -19.19
C PHE A 13 -17.52 21.84 -17.85
N GLY A 14 -16.58 20.89 -17.76
CA GLY A 14 -16.21 20.25 -16.51
C GLY A 14 -15.60 21.22 -15.50
N TYR A 15 -14.69 22.09 -15.96
CA TYR A 15 -14.11 23.16 -15.13
C TYR A 15 -15.17 24.17 -14.68
N LEU A 16 -16.03 24.60 -15.60
CA LEU A 16 -17.13 25.50 -15.27
C LEU A 16 -18.06 24.89 -14.21
N ALA A 17 -18.41 23.61 -14.36
CA ALA A 17 -19.23 22.91 -13.38
C ALA A 17 -18.55 22.85 -12.01
N ALA A 18 -17.24 22.58 -11.94
CA ALA A 18 -16.50 22.57 -10.68
C ALA A 18 -16.49 23.94 -9.99
N ILE A 19 -16.27 25.03 -10.74
CA ILE A 19 -16.29 26.40 -10.21
C ILE A 19 -17.69 26.76 -9.68
N LEU A 20 -18.73 26.44 -10.46
CA LEU A 20 -20.12 26.66 -10.05
C LEU A 20 -20.51 25.85 -8.82
N PHE A 21 -19.94 24.65 -8.66
CA PHE A 21 -20.23 23.76 -7.54
C PHE A 21 -19.68 24.27 -6.20
N VAL A 22 -18.52 24.93 -6.21
CA VAL A 22 -17.88 25.48 -5.00
C VAL A 22 -18.64 26.69 -4.45
N ASN A 23 -19.47 27.34 -5.27
CA ASN A 23 -20.26 28.48 -4.85
C ASN A 23 -21.33 28.06 -3.81
N GLU A 24 -21.55 28.89 -2.78
CA GLU A 24 -22.52 28.62 -1.72
C GLU A 24 -23.98 28.65 -2.22
N ASN A 25 -24.25 29.38 -3.31
CA ASN A 25 -25.60 29.50 -3.84
C ASN A 25 -26.09 28.17 -4.45
N VAL A 26 -27.21 27.67 -3.92
CA VAL A 26 -27.88 26.43 -4.33
C VAL A 26 -28.18 26.40 -5.84
N PHE A 27 -28.51 27.55 -6.44
CA PHE A 27 -28.81 27.63 -7.87
C PHE A 27 -27.58 27.30 -8.74
N TYR A 28 -26.38 27.73 -8.35
CA TYR A 28 -25.15 27.40 -9.08
C TYR A 28 -24.77 25.92 -8.94
N LYS A 29 -25.02 25.32 -7.79
CA LYS A 29 -24.84 23.86 -7.59
C LYS A 29 -25.79 23.05 -8.48
N LEU A 30 -27.03 23.48 -8.65
CA LEU A 30 -27.99 22.84 -9.56
C LEU A 30 -27.54 22.94 -11.02
N ILE A 31 -27.09 24.12 -11.46
CA ILE A 31 -26.55 24.30 -12.82
C ILE A 31 -25.33 23.39 -13.02
N ALA A 32 -24.42 23.31 -12.05
CA ALA A 32 -23.27 22.42 -12.10
C ALA A 32 -23.67 20.95 -12.29
N LEU A 33 -24.70 20.48 -11.56
CA LEU A 33 -25.25 19.13 -11.74
C LEU A 33 -25.84 18.91 -13.13
N CYS A 34 -26.58 19.88 -13.68
CA CYS A 34 -27.13 19.78 -15.04
C CYS A 34 -26.01 19.67 -16.08
N ILE A 35 -24.94 20.46 -15.94
CA ILE A 35 -23.77 20.40 -16.83
C ILE A 35 -23.10 19.03 -16.72
N LEU A 36 -22.85 18.54 -15.51
CA LEU A 36 -22.24 17.21 -15.29
C LEU A 36 -23.10 16.07 -15.82
N GLY A 37 -24.42 16.11 -15.58
CA GLY A 37 -25.36 15.14 -16.11
C GLY A 37 -25.38 15.13 -17.65
N GLY A 38 -25.37 16.32 -18.26
CA GLY A 38 -25.26 16.48 -19.72
C GLY A 38 -23.95 15.92 -20.29
N LEU A 39 -22.83 16.11 -19.59
CA LEU A 39 -21.53 15.53 -19.96
C LEU A 39 -21.57 14.00 -19.89
N VAL A 40 -22.08 13.41 -18.80
CA VAL A 40 -22.22 11.95 -18.68
C VAL A 40 -23.07 11.38 -19.81
N PHE A 41 -24.21 11.99 -20.10
CA PHE A 41 -25.09 11.55 -21.18
C PHE A 41 -24.43 11.65 -22.56
N SER A 42 -23.68 12.73 -22.83
CA SER A 42 -22.95 12.95 -24.08
C SER A 42 -21.81 11.94 -24.32
N TRP A 43 -21.26 11.37 -23.24
CA TRP A 43 -20.16 10.41 -23.28
C TRP A 43 -20.58 8.96 -22.97
N LYS A 44 -21.87 8.69 -22.69
CA LYS A 44 -22.36 7.38 -22.25
C LYS A 44 -21.94 6.21 -23.14
N SER A 45 -22.05 6.36 -24.47
CA SER A 45 -21.72 5.30 -25.42
C SER A 45 -20.23 4.98 -25.40
N LYS A 46 -19.38 6.01 -25.34
CA LYS A 46 -17.93 5.86 -25.21
C LYS A 46 -17.54 5.25 -23.87
N LEU A 47 -18.22 5.61 -22.79
CA LEU A 47 -18.00 5.04 -21.45
C LEU A 47 -18.32 3.54 -21.45
N VAL A 48 -19.45 3.13 -22.05
CA VAL A 48 -19.81 1.70 -22.20
C VAL A 48 -18.78 0.92 -23.00
N VAL A 49 -18.32 1.46 -24.14
CA VAL A 49 -17.26 0.83 -24.96
C VAL A 49 -15.95 0.73 -24.17
N TRP A 50 -15.58 1.79 -23.45
CA TRP A 50 -14.39 1.81 -22.61
C TRP A 50 -14.46 0.75 -21.50
N LEU A 51 -15.59 0.63 -20.80
CA LEU A 51 -15.81 -0.39 -19.77
C LEU A 51 -15.71 -1.81 -20.35
N LYS A 52 -16.34 -2.05 -21.51
CA LYS A 52 -16.26 -3.34 -22.21
C LYS A 52 -14.81 -3.71 -22.55
N ASN A 53 -14.04 -2.75 -23.05
CA ASN A 53 -12.62 -2.95 -23.36
C ASN A 53 -11.79 -3.27 -22.11
N LYS A 54 -12.03 -2.59 -20.99
CA LYS A 54 -11.33 -2.87 -19.72
C LYS A 54 -11.76 -4.19 -19.08
N TYR A 55 -13.02 -4.59 -19.24
CA TYR A 55 -13.48 -5.91 -18.83
C TYR A 55 -12.84 -7.04 -19.66
N ASN A 56 -12.74 -6.86 -20.98
CA ASN A 56 -12.02 -7.80 -21.84
C ASN A 56 -10.54 -7.90 -21.45
N LEU A 57 -9.90 -6.75 -21.16
CA LEU A 57 -8.53 -6.72 -20.64
C LEU A 57 -8.38 -7.54 -19.34
N LEU A 58 -9.32 -7.40 -18.39
CA LEU A 58 -9.33 -8.21 -17.17
C LEU A 58 -9.44 -9.72 -17.48
N LYS A 59 -10.33 -10.10 -18.42
CA LYS A 59 -10.50 -11.49 -18.85
C LYS A 59 -9.22 -12.05 -19.47
N ASP A 60 -8.57 -11.29 -20.34
CA ASP A 60 -7.33 -11.68 -21.00
C ASP A 60 -6.16 -11.81 -20.01
N ILE A 61 -6.06 -10.91 -19.02
CA ILE A 61 -5.08 -11.00 -17.92
C ILE A 61 -5.33 -12.24 -17.06
N ARG A 62 -6.60 -12.56 -16.74
CA ARG A 62 -6.96 -13.78 -15.99
C ARG A 62 -6.64 -15.06 -16.76
N LYS A 63 -6.70 -15.00 -18.09
CA LYS A 63 -6.27 -16.07 -19.00
C LYS A 63 -4.77 -16.02 -19.33
N ARG A 64 -4.01 -15.10 -18.72
CA ARG A 64 -2.55 -15.00 -18.86
C ARG A 64 -2.07 -14.76 -20.31
N LYS A 65 -2.92 -14.18 -21.17
CA LYS A 65 -2.57 -13.96 -22.60
C LYS A 65 -1.36 -13.04 -22.83
N TYR A 66 -1.05 -12.18 -21.88
CA TYR A 66 0.07 -11.22 -21.96
C TYR A 66 1.33 -11.70 -21.22
N PHE A 67 1.28 -12.90 -20.63
CA PHE A 67 2.43 -13.50 -19.96
C PHE A 67 3.27 -14.24 -21.01
N TYR A 68 4.33 -13.58 -21.48
CA TYR A 68 5.25 -14.13 -22.46
C TYR A 68 6.47 -14.69 -21.75
N VAL A 69 6.72 -15.98 -21.96
CA VAL A 69 7.80 -16.74 -21.35
C VAL A 69 9.15 -16.19 -21.81
N THR A 70 9.31 -15.88 -23.09
CA THR A 70 10.56 -15.38 -23.65
C THR A 70 10.85 -13.91 -23.28
N GLU A 71 9.91 -13.23 -22.61
CA GLU A 71 10.07 -11.84 -22.18
C GLU A 71 10.61 -11.76 -20.74
N LYS A 72 11.88 -11.37 -20.60
CA LYS A 72 12.52 -11.21 -19.30
C LYS A 72 11.74 -10.25 -18.39
N GLY A 73 11.25 -10.77 -17.27
CA GLY A 73 10.53 -10.01 -16.26
C GLY A 73 9.07 -9.68 -16.60
N TYR A 74 8.50 -10.32 -17.63
CA TYR A 74 7.07 -10.28 -17.95
C TYR A 74 6.50 -8.85 -18.06
N LYS A 75 7.26 -7.96 -18.71
CA LYS A 75 6.98 -6.52 -18.78
C LYS A 75 5.63 -6.22 -19.43
N THR A 76 5.22 -6.99 -20.42
CA THR A 76 3.93 -6.83 -21.11
C THR A 76 2.76 -7.15 -20.18
N ASP A 77 2.79 -8.27 -19.46
CA ASP A 77 1.79 -8.61 -18.44
C ASP A 77 1.70 -7.53 -17.35
N LEU A 78 2.85 -7.06 -16.84
CA LEU A 78 2.90 -5.99 -15.85
C LEU A 78 2.30 -4.68 -16.38
N LYS A 79 2.62 -4.27 -17.61
CA LYS A 79 2.03 -3.08 -18.24
C LYS A 79 0.51 -3.20 -18.33
N LYS A 80 0.00 -4.33 -18.82
CA LYS A 80 -1.45 -4.56 -18.96
C LYS A 80 -2.17 -4.59 -17.62
N ARG A 81 -1.55 -5.14 -16.58
CA ARG A 81 -2.07 -5.05 -15.20
C ARG A 81 -2.06 -3.62 -14.65
N ARG A 82 -1.05 -2.81 -14.97
CA ARG A 82 -1.00 -1.37 -14.61
C ARG A 82 -2.05 -0.56 -15.36
N GLU A 83 -2.26 -0.82 -16.65
CA GLU A 83 -3.33 -0.20 -17.45
C GLU A 83 -4.72 -0.50 -16.85
N LEU A 84 -4.94 -1.73 -16.39
CA LEU A 84 -6.15 -2.13 -15.69
C LEU A 84 -6.27 -1.44 -14.31
N GLY A 85 -5.18 -1.41 -13.54
CA GLY A 85 -5.13 -0.74 -12.23
C GLY A 85 -5.45 0.75 -12.31
N SER A 86 -4.86 1.45 -13.30
CA SER A 86 -5.15 2.86 -13.58
C SER A 86 -6.62 3.08 -13.95
N ALA A 87 -7.22 2.17 -14.74
CA ALA A 87 -8.63 2.24 -15.07
C ALA A 87 -9.53 2.05 -13.84
N ILE A 88 -9.18 1.11 -12.94
CA ILE A 88 -9.89 0.91 -11.67
C ILE A 88 -9.80 2.16 -10.80
N TYR A 89 -8.60 2.73 -10.65
CA TYR A 89 -8.40 3.97 -9.89
C TYR A 89 -9.23 5.12 -10.44
N ALA A 90 -9.20 5.33 -11.76
CA ALA A 90 -9.97 6.38 -12.40
C ALA A 90 -11.47 6.18 -12.12
N PHE A 91 -11.99 4.96 -12.30
CA PHE A 91 -13.39 4.68 -12.05
C PHE A 91 -13.79 4.88 -10.58
N SER A 92 -13.00 4.37 -9.63
CA SER A 92 -13.32 4.45 -8.20
C SER A 92 -13.18 5.87 -7.64
N ASN A 93 -12.10 6.57 -7.97
CA ASN A 93 -11.80 7.89 -7.38
C ASN A 93 -12.57 9.01 -8.06
N ILE A 94 -12.68 9.00 -9.40
CA ILE A 94 -13.55 9.97 -10.10
C ILE A 94 -15.00 9.70 -9.73
N GLY A 95 -15.41 8.43 -9.64
CA GLY A 95 -16.74 8.06 -9.16
C GLY A 95 -17.03 8.58 -7.75
N PHE A 96 -16.07 8.45 -6.82
CA PHE A 96 -16.20 8.99 -5.47
C PHE A 96 -16.34 10.52 -5.43
N ILE A 97 -15.53 11.24 -6.21
CA ILE A 97 -15.63 12.70 -6.31
C ILE A 97 -17.00 13.12 -6.86
N VAL A 98 -17.48 12.46 -7.93
CA VAL A 98 -18.81 12.72 -8.51
C VAL A 98 -19.92 12.43 -7.51
N LEU A 99 -19.81 11.33 -6.75
CA LEU A 99 -20.76 10.97 -5.72
C LEU A 99 -20.83 12.03 -4.61
N ILE A 100 -19.68 12.50 -4.11
CA ILE A 100 -19.64 13.57 -3.10
C ILE A 100 -20.29 14.84 -3.64
N MET A 101 -20.02 15.21 -4.89
CA MET A 101 -20.65 16.39 -5.50
C MET A 101 -22.17 16.24 -5.55
N ILE A 102 -22.69 15.10 -5.99
CA ILE A 102 -24.14 14.84 -6.03
C ILE A 102 -24.74 14.93 -4.63
N ILE A 103 -24.17 14.22 -3.66
CA ILE A 103 -24.70 14.19 -2.29
C ILE A 103 -24.65 15.60 -1.68
N SER A 104 -23.55 16.33 -1.85
CA SER A 104 -23.40 17.68 -1.31
C SER A 104 -24.39 18.69 -1.91
N ALA A 105 -24.72 18.58 -3.20
CA ALA A 105 -25.78 19.39 -3.79
C ALA A 105 -27.16 19.02 -3.23
N VAL A 106 -27.47 17.71 -3.10
CA VAL A 106 -28.74 17.25 -2.55
C VAL A 106 -28.89 17.70 -1.10
N THR A 107 -27.88 17.51 -0.24
CA THR A 107 -27.95 17.90 1.17
C THR A 107 -28.07 19.41 1.34
N SER A 108 -27.44 20.19 0.46
CA SER A 108 -27.59 21.66 0.40
C SER A 108 -29.00 22.11 0.03
N LEU A 109 -29.74 21.33 -0.79
CA LEU A 109 -31.13 21.64 -1.17
C LEU A 109 -32.11 21.41 -0.02
N ILE A 110 -31.89 20.36 0.77
CA ILE A 110 -32.77 19.97 1.89
C ILE A 110 -32.30 20.52 3.25
N ASN A 111 -31.27 21.38 3.25
CA ASN A 111 -30.62 21.92 4.45
C ASN A 111 -30.26 20.83 5.49
N TYR A 112 -29.76 19.70 5.00
CA TYR A 112 -29.37 18.56 5.83
C TYR A 112 -27.84 18.50 5.95
N PRO A 113 -27.27 18.17 7.12
CA PRO A 113 -25.83 18.10 7.28
C PRO A 113 -25.19 17.06 6.34
N LEU A 114 -24.01 17.40 5.80
CA LEU A 114 -23.25 16.48 4.97
C LEU A 114 -22.73 15.33 5.84
N ALA A 115 -22.73 14.12 5.28
CA ALA A 115 -22.17 12.92 5.90
C ALA A 115 -22.82 12.46 7.23
N THR A 116 -24.07 12.85 7.49
CA THR A 116 -24.88 12.30 8.59
C THR A 116 -25.94 11.31 8.07
N GLY A 117 -26.39 10.41 8.95
CA GLY A 117 -27.41 9.41 8.62
C GLY A 117 -27.04 8.53 7.41
N LEU A 118 -28.00 8.28 6.52
CA LEU A 118 -27.80 7.47 5.32
C LEU A 118 -26.74 8.03 4.37
N PHE A 119 -26.66 9.35 4.21
CA PHE A 119 -25.65 9.99 3.36
C PHE A 119 -24.23 9.77 3.89
N GLY A 120 -24.06 9.80 5.21
CA GLY A 120 -22.80 9.43 5.87
C GLY A 120 -22.37 8.02 5.51
N ILE A 121 -23.25 7.04 5.69
CA ILE A 121 -22.96 5.63 5.39
C ILE A 121 -22.53 5.45 3.92
N ILE A 122 -23.23 6.11 3.00
CA ILE A 122 -22.91 6.05 1.56
C ILE A 122 -21.52 6.66 1.28
N ILE A 123 -21.20 7.83 1.86
CA ILE A 123 -19.90 8.48 1.69
C ILE A 123 -18.78 7.61 2.26
N TYR A 124 -18.94 7.08 3.47
CA TYR A 124 -17.94 6.19 4.09
C TYR A 124 -17.72 4.92 3.27
N GLY A 125 -18.79 4.27 2.79
CA GLY A 125 -18.69 3.11 1.92
C GLY A 125 -17.96 3.42 0.60
N ALA A 126 -18.27 4.56 -0.02
CA ALA A 126 -17.62 4.97 -1.25
C ALA A 126 -16.15 5.36 -1.05
N MET A 127 -15.80 5.92 0.11
CA MET A 127 -14.42 6.21 0.50
C MET A 127 -13.59 4.92 0.60
N ILE A 128 -14.15 3.86 1.20
CA ILE A 128 -13.50 2.54 1.27
C ILE A 128 -13.26 1.98 -0.16
N ILE A 129 -14.25 2.09 -1.05
CA ILE A 129 -14.11 1.65 -2.45
C ILE A 129 -13.01 2.45 -3.17
N ALA A 130 -12.95 3.77 -2.97
CA ALA A 130 -11.92 4.63 -3.54
C ALA A 130 -10.52 4.21 -3.05
N PHE A 131 -10.39 3.95 -1.75
CA PHE A 131 -9.15 3.49 -1.13
C PHE A 131 -8.69 2.13 -1.69
N ILE A 132 -9.61 1.16 -1.81
CA ILE A 132 -9.31 -0.13 -2.47
C ILE A 132 -8.85 0.09 -3.92
N GLY A 133 -9.47 1.03 -4.64
CA GLY A 133 -9.07 1.38 -6.01
C GLY A 133 -7.65 1.93 -6.10
N ILE A 134 -7.20 2.73 -5.11
CA ILE A 134 -5.81 3.19 -4.98
C ILE A 134 -4.88 1.99 -4.82
N ILE A 135 -5.17 1.10 -3.85
CA ILE A 135 -4.34 -0.10 -3.60
C ILE A 135 -4.21 -0.95 -4.88
N LEU A 136 -5.33 -1.21 -5.57
CA LEU A 136 -5.35 -2.02 -6.79
C LEU A 136 -4.59 -1.42 -7.97
N SER A 137 -4.48 -0.09 -8.01
CA SER A 137 -3.71 0.64 -9.02
C SER A 137 -2.21 0.58 -8.75
N VAL A 138 -1.81 0.84 -7.50
CA VAL A 138 -0.39 0.97 -7.14
C VAL A 138 0.28 -0.41 -7.09
N ARG A 139 -0.43 -1.50 -6.74
CA ARG A 139 0.14 -2.84 -6.46
C ARG A 139 1.15 -3.40 -7.48
N ASN A 140 1.10 -3.01 -8.75
CA ASN A 140 1.98 -3.53 -9.82
C ASN A 140 3.17 -2.60 -10.16
N TYR A 141 3.37 -1.51 -9.42
CA TYR A 141 4.49 -0.59 -9.60
C TYR A 141 5.68 -0.94 -8.72
N VAL A 142 5.47 -1.16 -7.41
CA VAL A 142 6.54 -1.37 -6.43
C VAL A 142 6.32 -2.64 -5.60
N THR A 143 6.18 -3.78 -6.30
CA THR A 143 5.78 -5.07 -5.71
C THR A 143 6.66 -5.52 -4.53
N GLY A 144 7.96 -5.21 -4.56
CA GLY A 144 8.91 -5.54 -3.49
C GLY A 144 8.73 -4.74 -2.20
N MET A 145 8.28 -3.48 -2.26
CA MET A 145 8.19 -2.62 -1.07
C MET A 145 6.96 -2.93 -0.21
N TYR A 146 5.86 -3.43 -0.79
CA TYR A 146 4.64 -3.69 -0.03
C TYR A 146 4.88 -4.66 1.12
N TYR A 147 5.70 -5.69 0.91
CA TYR A 147 6.02 -6.65 1.95
C TYR A 147 6.65 -5.99 3.19
N TYR A 148 7.48 -4.97 2.99
CA TYR A 148 8.19 -4.25 4.06
C TYR A 148 7.36 -3.13 4.69
N ILE A 149 6.53 -2.44 3.89
CA ILE A 149 5.72 -1.32 4.37
C ILE A 149 4.48 -1.81 5.14
N LEU A 150 3.99 -3.01 4.83
CA LEU A 150 2.73 -3.51 5.38
C LEU A 150 2.69 -3.56 6.91
N PRO A 151 3.71 -4.05 7.63
CA PRO A 151 3.67 -4.04 9.09
C PRO A 151 3.61 -2.64 9.69
N TRP A 152 4.33 -1.69 9.11
CA TRP A 152 4.29 -0.29 9.53
C TRP A 152 2.91 0.33 9.31
N LEU A 153 2.22 -0.01 8.22
CA LEU A 153 0.84 0.42 8.01
C LEU A 153 -0.09 -0.15 9.09
N VAL A 154 0.11 -1.40 9.51
CA VAL A 154 -0.65 -1.99 10.61
C VAL A 154 -0.37 -1.27 11.93
N VAL A 155 0.87 -0.88 12.20
CA VAL A 155 1.20 -0.04 13.38
C VAL A 155 0.42 1.27 13.31
N LEU A 156 0.48 2.00 12.19
CA LEU A 156 -0.21 3.28 12.02
C LEU A 156 -1.73 3.18 12.21
N ILE A 157 -2.34 2.07 11.76
CA ILE A 157 -3.80 1.85 11.91
C ILE A 157 -4.16 1.46 13.35
N THR A 158 -3.25 0.83 14.08
CA THR A 158 -3.52 0.30 15.42
C THR A 158 -3.08 1.23 16.55
N VAL A 159 -2.18 2.18 16.30
CA VAL A 159 -1.57 3.03 17.34
C VAL A 159 -2.60 3.82 18.16
N ASP A 160 -3.66 4.33 17.52
CA ASP A 160 -4.70 5.10 18.21
C ASP A 160 -5.68 4.21 18.98
N TYR A 161 -5.75 2.92 18.64
CA TYR A 161 -6.64 1.95 19.28
C TYR A 161 -5.97 1.17 20.42
N VAL A 162 -4.65 1.06 20.35
CA VAL A 162 -3.83 0.29 21.28
C VAL A 162 -3.20 1.23 22.29
N GLY A 163 -3.68 1.21 23.53
CA GLY A 163 -3.12 2.05 24.59
C GLY A 163 -1.64 1.74 24.91
N SER A 164 -1.26 0.46 24.88
CA SER A 164 0.13 0.01 25.03
C SER A 164 0.36 -1.27 24.22
N TYR A 165 1.45 -1.28 23.44
CA TYR A 165 1.86 -2.45 22.65
C TYR A 165 2.45 -3.57 23.52
N SER A 166 2.85 -3.28 24.75
CA SER A 166 3.31 -4.29 25.72
C SER A 166 2.17 -5.16 26.27
N SER A 167 0.92 -4.75 26.10
CA SER A 167 -0.23 -5.54 26.58
C SER A 167 -0.53 -6.73 25.66
N ILE A 168 -0.92 -7.86 26.26
CA ILE A 168 -1.22 -9.11 25.54
C ILE A 168 -2.33 -8.90 24.49
N ASN A 169 -3.38 -8.14 24.83
CA ASN A 169 -4.49 -7.88 23.92
C ASN A 169 -4.02 -7.16 22.65
N SER A 170 -3.17 -6.15 22.80
CA SER A 170 -2.61 -5.40 21.68
C SER A 170 -1.71 -6.25 20.78
N ILE A 171 -0.89 -7.12 21.40
CA ILE A 171 -0.06 -8.08 20.67
C ILE A 171 -0.94 -9.00 19.80
N ILE A 172 -2.03 -9.53 20.35
CA ILE A 172 -2.97 -10.40 19.63
C ILE A 172 -3.62 -9.63 18.46
N ILE A 173 -4.14 -8.43 18.71
CA ILE A 173 -4.76 -7.59 17.67
C ILE A 173 -3.77 -7.31 16.54
N PHE A 174 -2.52 -7.00 16.86
CA PHE A 174 -1.48 -6.75 15.88
C PHE A 174 -1.20 -7.99 15.03
N ILE A 175 -0.97 -9.15 15.65
CA ILE A 175 -0.68 -10.40 14.93
C ILE A 175 -1.83 -10.78 14.00
N VAL A 176 -3.08 -10.71 14.46
CA VAL A 176 -4.26 -11.00 13.64
C VAL A 176 -4.36 -10.03 12.46
N SER A 177 -4.13 -8.73 12.69
CA SER A 177 -4.15 -7.71 11.64
C SER A 177 -3.06 -7.95 10.59
N ILE A 178 -1.87 -8.36 11.01
CA ILE A 178 -0.77 -8.75 10.11
C ILE A 178 -1.13 -9.95 9.26
N LEU A 179 -1.71 -11.00 9.86
CA LEU A 179 -2.13 -12.21 9.15
C LEU A 179 -3.14 -11.86 8.04
N ILE A 180 -4.19 -11.11 8.38
CA ILE A 180 -5.21 -10.66 7.43
C ILE A 180 -4.57 -9.84 6.31
N SER A 181 -3.68 -8.91 6.66
CA SER A 181 -3.02 -8.02 5.70
C SER A 181 -2.14 -8.79 4.70
N TYR A 182 -1.33 -9.76 5.17
CA TYR A 182 -0.50 -10.56 4.27
C TYR A 182 -1.31 -11.53 3.43
N ILE A 183 -2.40 -12.12 3.96
CA ILE A 183 -3.33 -12.92 3.17
C ILE A 183 -3.90 -12.07 2.03
N PHE A 184 -4.38 -10.86 2.34
CA PHE A 184 -4.89 -9.94 1.33
C PHE A 184 -3.82 -9.59 0.27
N LEU A 185 -2.59 -9.29 0.70
CA LEU A 185 -1.47 -9.01 -0.21
C LEU A 185 -1.20 -10.18 -1.19
N THR A 186 -1.19 -11.42 -0.70
CA THR A 186 -0.95 -12.60 -1.56
C THR A 186 -2.09 -12.91 -2.52
N LEU A 187 -3.32 -12.51 -2.20
CA LEU A 187 -4.45 -12.61 -3.12
C LEU A 187 -4.40 -11.53 -4.22
N LEU A 188 -3.85 -10.35 -3.90
CA LEU A 188 -3.80 -9.23 -4.84
C LEU A 188 -2.69 -9.35 -5.89
N LEU A 189 -1.55 -9.95 -5.54
CA LEU A 189 -0.36 -9.99 -6.38
C LEU A 189 -0.27 -11.28 -7.22
N PRO A 190 0.21 -11.20 -8.48
CA PRO A 190 0.45 -12.39 -9.29
C PRO A 190 1.66 -13.19 -8.77
N LEU A 191 1.68 -14.49 -9.05
CA LEU A 191 2.71 -15.41 -8.53
C LEU A 191 4.14 -15.00 -8.88
N HIS A 192 4.40 -14.55 -10.11
CA HIS A 192 5.74 -14.09 -10.50
C HIS A 192 6.20 -12.88 -9.65
N SER A 193 5.29 -12.00 -9.23
CA SER A 193 5.61 -10.87 -8.36
C SER A 193 5.90 -11.32 -6.94
N LEU A 194 5.17 -12.33 -6.44
CA LEU A 194 5.44 -12.94 -5.13
C LEU A 194 6.82 -13.62 -5.08
N ARG A 195 7.21 -14.36 -6.13
CA ARG A 195 8.56 -14.94 -6.23
C ARG A 195 9.66 -13.89 -6.23
N LYS A 196 9.41 -12.72 -6.84
CA LYS A 196 10.34 -11.59 -6.79
C LYS A 196 10.53 -11.05 -5.38
N ILE A 197 9.46 -11.01 -4.58
CA ILE A 197 9.56 -10.65 -3.15
C ILE A 197 10.44 -11.68 -2.44
N THR A 198 10.17 -12.99 -2.62
CA THR A 198 10.91 -14.07 -1.95
C THR A 198 12.40 -14.10 -2.30
N SER A 199 12.76 -13.87 -3.56
CA SER A 199 14.17 -13.78 -3.99
C SER A 199 14.86 -12.51 -3.47
N SER A 200 14.12 -11.42 -3.37
CA SER A 200 14.62 -10.14 -2.83
C SER A 200 14.68 -10.10 -1.30
N THR A 201 13.97 -11.00 -0.60
CA THR A 201 13.88 -10.99 0.87
C THR A 201 15.21 -11.25 1.55
N TRP A 202 16.17 -11.91 0.91
CA TRP A 202 17.46 -12.14 1.56
C TRP A 202 18.20 -10.81 1.81
N LEU A 203 18.35 -9.97 0.77
CA LEU A 203 19.09 -8.71 0.90
C LEU A 203 18.30 -7.66 1.68
N PHE A 204 17.02 -7.47 1.34
CA PHE A 204 16.21 -6.47 2.01
C PHE A 204 15.77 -6.91 3.40
N GLY A 205 15.63 -8.22 3.65
CA GLY A 205 15.37 -8.78 4.98
C GLY A 205 16.49 -8.43 5.94
N VAL A 206 17.75 -8.66 5.54
CA VAL A 206 18.94 -8.27 6.32
C VAL A 206 18.97 -6.77 6.57
N LEU A 207 18.68 -5.94 5.56
CA LEU A 207 18.59 -4.49 5.76
C LEU A 207 17.50 -4.12 6.78
N THR A 208 16.32 -4.74 6.71
CA THR A 208 15.24 -4.45 7.67
C THR A 208 15.54 -4.94 9.08
N THR A 209 16.20 -6.09 9.25
CA THR A 209 16.59 -6.58 10.57
C THR A 209 17.68 -5.72 11.21
N LEU A 210 18.45 -4.96 10.42
CA LEU A 210 19.40 -3.97 10.92
C LEU A 210 18.76 -2.61 11.18
N LEU A 211 17.96 -2.12 10.22
CA LEU A 211 17.37 -0.77 10.28
C LEU A 211 16.29 -0.64 11.35
N VAL A 212 15.44 -1.66 11.55
CA VAL A 212 14.33 -1.60 12.51
C VAL A 212 14.86 -1.45 13.95
N PRO A 213 15.81 -2.26 14.43
CA PRO A 213 16.43 -2.05 15.75
C PRO A 213 17.19 -0.74 15.85
N LEU A 214 17.97 -0.36 14.83
CA LEU A 214 18.72 0.89 14.85
C LEU A 214 17.77 2.10 15.01
N PHE A 215 16.64 2.08 14.33
CA PHE A 215 15.66 3.15 14.44
C PHE A 215 14.89 3.12 15.76
N LEU A 216 14.34 1.97 16.18
CA LEU A 216 13.49 1.90 17.37
C LEU A 216 14.26 1.86 18.68
N GLU A 217 15.39 1.17 18.75
CA GLU A 217 16.16 1.06 20.00
C GLU A 217 17.24 2.13 20.13
N TYR A 218 17.99 2.40 19.07
CA TYR A 218 19.09 3.35 19.19
C TYR A 218 18.57 4.79 19.07
N PHE A 219 17.82 5.11 18.02
CA PHE A 219 17.31 6.47 17.85
C PHE A 219 16.19 6.80 18.84
N PHE A 220 15.12 6.01 18.89
CA PHE A 220 14.01 6.35 19.78
C PHE A 220 14.26 6.02 21.25
N LYS A 221 14.80 4.84 21.58
CA LYS A 221 14.98 4.50 23.00
C LYS A 221 16.22 5.14 23.61
N TYR A 222 17.35 5.28 22.91
CA TYR A 222 18.53 5.89 23.53
C TYR A 222 18.52 7.42 23.40
N TYR A 223 18.49 7.93 22.17
CA TYR A 223 18.65 9.37 21.93
C TYR A 223 17.48 10.20 22.46
N MET A 224 16.22 9.80 22.21
CA MET A 224 15.07 10.58 22.70
C MET A 224 14.90 10.49 24.21
N VAL A 225 15.07 9.31 24.82
CA VAL A 225 14.96 9.15 26.28
C VAL A 225 16.01 9.98 26.99
N GLU A 226 17.26 9.95 26.51
CA GLU A 226 18.34 10.77 27.07
C GLU A 226 18.06 12.28 26.90
N ALA A 227 17.58 12.70 25.73
CA ALA A 227 17.20 14.09 25.49
C ALA A 227 16.09 14.56 26.44
N ILE A 228 15.05 13.73 26.61
CA ILE A 228 13.94 14.00 27.51
C ILE A 228 14.44 14.08 28.96
N GLN A 229 15.21 13.08 29.42
CA GLN A 229 15.79 13.09 30.77
C GLN A 229 16.63 14.34 31.00
N LYS A 230 17.50 14.70 30.06
CA LYS A 230 18.36 15.89 30.17
C LYS A 230 17.54 17.17 30.27
N GLU A 231 16.49 17.34 29.47
CA GLU A 231 15.60 18.49 29.53
C GLU A 231 14.91 18.59 30.91
N PHE A 232 14.46 17.45 31.45
CA PHE A 232 13.82 17.39 32.76
C PHE A 232 14.80 17.68 33.91
N TYR A 233 16.00 17.10 33.89
CA TYR A 233 17.05 17.37 34.89
C TYR A 233 17.52 18.83 34.84
N SER A 234 17.55 19.45 33.66
CA SER A 234 17.96 20.84 33.50
C SER A 234 16.93 21.86 34.02
N ASN A 235 15.68 21.44 34.23
CA ASN A 235 14.58 22.29 34.65
C ASN A 235 13.88 21.76 35.92
N PRO A 236 14.55 21.70 37.08
CA PRO A 236 13.95 21.23 38.32
C PRO A 236 12.82 22.17 38.78
N ILE A 237 11.88 21.63 39.56
CA ILE A 237 10.88 22.44 40.25
C ILE A 237 11.63 23.31 41.27
N THR A 238 11.45 24.61 41.16
CA THR A 238 12.04 25.61 42.06
C THR A 238 10.94 26.49 42.64
N LEU A 239 11.25 27.17 43.75
CA LEU A 239 10.32 28.10 44.39
C LEU A 239 9.87 29.21 43.41
N ASP A 240 10.78 29.73 42.58
CA ASP A 240 10.46 30.76 41.59
C ASP A 240 9.49 30.27 40.51
N LEU A 241 9.59 29.00 40.13
CA LEU A 241 8.71 28.38 39.15
C LEU A 241 7.31 28.19 39.73
N LEU A 242 7.23 27.79 41.01
CA LEU A 242 5.97 27.68 41.76
C LEU A 242 5.29 29.04 41.99
N ASN A 243 6.07 30.09 42.29
CA ASN A 243 5.58 31.46 42.43
C ASN A 243 4.92 31.96 41.13
N LYS A 244 5.45 31.56 39.98
CA LYS A 244 4.92 31.92 38.65
C LYS A 244 3.66 31.14 38.25
N GLN A 245 3.38 30.00 38.89
CA GLN A 245 2.23 29.14 38.56
C GLN A 245 0.91 29.56 39.22
N GLY A 246 0.88 30.67 39.98
CA GLY A 246 -0.35 31.22 40.54
C GLY A 246 -0.89 30.45 41.76
N LEU A 247 -0.02 29.77 42.50
CA LEU A 247 -0.37 29.14 43.78
C LEU A 247 -0.79 30.19 44.82
N THR A 248 -1.68 29.82 45.74
CA THR A 248 -2.13 30.74 46.80
C THR A 248 -0.98 31.12 47.73
N PRO A 249 -0.97 32.36 48.28
CA PRO A 249 0.09 32.81 49.19
C PRO A 249 0.32 31.90 50.40
N ASP A 250 -0.75 31.28 50.91
CA ASP A 250 -0.70 30.36 52.04
C ASP A 250 0.07 29.07 51.68
N VAL A 251 -0.18 28.50 50.51
CA VAL A 251 0.55 27.32 50.00
C VAL A 251 2.02 27.66 49.76
N LEU A 252 2.27 28.85 49.20
CA LEU A 252 3.62 29.32 48.92
C LEU A 252 4.45 29.53 50.19
N SER A 253 3.84 30.13 51.22
CA SER A 253 4.48 30.35 52.52
C SER A 253 4.74 29.04 53.26
N PHE A 254 3.82 28.08 53.16
CA PHE A 254 4.01 26.72 53.69
C PHE A 254 5.19 25.99 53.04
N ILE A 255 5.32 26.06 51.70
CA ILE A 255 6.45 25.46 50.97
C ILE A 255 7.76 26.17 51.34
N LYS A 256 7.75 27.51 51.48
CA LYS A 256 8.92 28.28 51.90
C LYS A 256 9.38 27.92 53.32
N ALA A 257 8.45 27.62 54.23
CA ALA A 257 8.75 27.14 55.58
C ALA A 257 9.25 25.69 55.62
N ASN A 258 9.00 24.91 54.56
CA ASN A 258 9.32 23.49 54.47
C ASN A 258 10.06 23.15 53.16
N PRO A 259 11.34 23.53 53.01
CA PRO A 259 12.09 23.39 51.74
C PRO A 259 12.20 21.95 51.24
N TYR A 260 12.11 20.95 52.13
CA TYR A 260 12.13 19.52 51.79
C TYR A 260 10.96 19.13 50.86
N ILE A 261 9.87 19.90 50.85
CA ILE A 261 8.73 19.65 49.96
C ILE A 261 9.14 19.79 48.49
N ILE A 262 10.02 20.75 48.16
CA ILE A 262 10.52 20.92 46.80
C ILE A 262 11.37 19.72 46.38
N ASP A 263 12.22 19.20 47.27
CA ASP A 263 12.99 17.97 47.03
C ASP A 263 12.06 16.78 46.79
N LEU A 264 11.03 16.62 47.63
CA LEU A 264 10.03 15.58 47.49
C LEU A 264 9.27 15.68 46.16
N MET A 265 8.86 16.88 45.75
CA MET A 265 8.19 17.13 44.47
C MET A 265 9.09 16.77 43.29
N ASN A 266 10.38 17.12 43.34
CA ASN A 266 11.34 16.76 42.30
C ASN A 266 11.56 15.24 42.23
N ARG A 267 11.67 14.54 43.37
CA ARG A 267 11.76 13.07 43.41
C ARG A 267 10.53 12.39 42.83
N PHE A 268 9.32 12.87 43.15
CA PHE A 268 8.09 12.33 42.57
C PHE A 268 8.03 12.57 41.06
N ARG A 269 8.44 13.75 40.61
CA ARG A 269 8.53 14.06 39.17
C ARG A 269 9.53 13.15 38.46
N GLU A 270 10.72 12.97 39.01
CA GLU A 270 11.73 12.05 38.48
C GLU A 270 11.20 10.61 38.39
N MET A 271 10.54 10.12 39.44
CA MET A 271 9.95 8.79 39.46
C MET A 271 8.85 8.62 38.41
N SER A 272 7.97 9.61 38.27
CA SER A 272 6.90 9.60 37.24
C SER A 272 7.49 9.56 35.83
N ILE A 273 8.47 10.41 35.55
CA ILE A 273 9.12 10.48 34.23
C ILE A 273 9.86 9.17 33.94
N ALA A 274 10.59 8.63 34.92
CA ALA A 274 11.28 7.35 34.77
C ALA A 274 10.28 6.22 34.48
N HIS A 275 9.14 6.20 35.16
CA HIS A 275 8.07 5.24 34.89
C HIS A 275 7.54 5.35 33.45
N ASP A 276 7.21 6.57 32.99
CA ASP A 276 6.66 6.79 31.65
C ASP A 276 7.68 6.46 30.55
N LEU A 277 8.95 6.84 30.74
CA LEU A 277 10.04 6.51 29.83
C LEU A 277 10.32 5.01 29.77
N ASN A 278 10.23 4.31 30.91
CA ASN A 278 10.36 2.86 30.95
C ASN A 278 9.19 2.17 30.24
N SER A 279 7.96 2.66 30.44
CA SER A 279 6.77 2.15 29.74
C SER A 279 6.90 2.35 28.22
N PHE A 280 7.26 3.56 27.78
CA PHE A 280 7.50 3.86 26.37
C PHE A 280 8.60 2.98 25.77
N THR A 281 9.70 2.81 26.50
CA THR A 281 10.82 1.94 26.12
C THR A 281 10.39 0.48 25.98
N SER A 282 9.54 -0.02 26.87
CA SER A 282 8.96 -1.36 26.80
C SER A 282 8.11 -1.50 25.53
N ASP A 283 7.25 -0.52 25.25
CA ASP A 283 6.40 -0.53 24.06
C ASP A 283 7.21 -0.53 22.76
N LEU A 284 8.26 0.29 22.67
CA LEU A 284 9.17 0.27 21.52
C LEU A 284 9.88 -1.08 21.34
N SER A 285 10.31 -1.69 22.44
CA SER A 285 10.99 -2.99 22.43
C SER A 285 10.04 -4.10 21.93
N THR A 286 8.80 -4.10 22.41
CA THR A 286 7.76 -5.02 21.95
C THR A 286 7.38 -4.75 20.50
N LEU A 287 7.23 -3.48 20.10
CA LEU A 287 6.94 -3.09 18.72
C LEU A 287 8.03 -3.56 17.76
N ARG A 288 9.31 -3.43 18.13
CA ARG A 288 10.45 -3.97 17.38
C ARG A 288 10.30 -5.47 17.16
N PHE A 289 10.02 -6.21 18.24
CA PHE A 289 9.80 -7.66 18.16
C PHE A 289 8.62 -8.01 17.25
N LEU A 290 7.51 -7.29 17.36
CA LEU A 290 6.31 -7.48 16.54
C LEU A 290 6.58 -7.21 15.05
N LEU A 291 7.28 -6.13 14.72
CA LEU A 291 7.67 -5.80 13.35
C LEU A 291 8.57 -6.89 12.76
N LEU A 292 9.60 -7.33 13.48
CA LEU A 292 10.49 -8.40 13.00
C LEU A 292 9.72 -9.72 12.81
N THR A 293 8.86 -10.07 13.76
CA THR A 293 8.01 -11.27 13.69
C THR A 293 7.04 -11.20 12.51
N SER A 294 6.49 -10.02 12.23
CA SER A 294 5.55 -9.83 11.12
C SER A 294 6.17 -10.12 9.76
N TYR A 295 7.45 -9.78 9.55
CA TYR A 295 8.16 -10.13 8.32
C TYR A 295 8.28 -11.64 8.17
N SER A 296 8.61 -12.37 9.24
CA SER A 296 8.64 -13.83 9.24
C SER A 296 7.27 -14.43 8.89
N ILE A 297 6.19 -13.91 9.48
CA ILE A 297 4.81 -14.31 9.15
C ILE A 297 4.51 -14.07 7.66
N GLY A 298 4.85 -12.89 7.14
CA GLY A 298 4.67 -12.57 5.73
C GLY A 298 5.44 -13.53 4.80
N THR A 299 6.68 -13.88 5.15
CA THR A 299 7.50 -14.84 4.40
C THR A 299 6.84 -16.20 4.34
N ILE A 300 6.30 -16.69 5.46
CA ILE A 300 5.60 -17.97 5.53
C ILE A 300 4.38 -17.96 4.60
N ILE A 301 3.51 -16.93 4.70
CA ILE A 301 2.29 -16.82 3.91
C ILE A 301 2.60 -16.75 2.40
N ILE A 302 3.57 -15.92 2.02
CA ILE A 302 4.00 -15.80 0.62
C ILE A 302 4.57 -17.13 0.10
N THR A 303 5.41 -17.79 0.89
CA THR A 303 6.01 -19.08 0.53
C THR A 303 4.96 -20.17 0.37
N LEU A 304 3.95 -20.23 1.24
CA LEU A 304 2.82 -21.14 1.11
C LEU A 304 2.09 -20.93 -0.22
N LYS A 305 1.80 -19.68 -0.60
CA LYS A 305 1.16 -19.36 -1.88
C LYS A 305 2.00 -19.80 -3.08
N ILE A 306 3.33 -19.62 -3.02
CA ILE A 306 4.25 -20.07 -4.06
C ILE A 306 4.28 -21.60 -4.16
N LYS A 307 4.32 -22.31 -3.02
CA LYS A 307 4.27 -23.79 -2.98
C LYS A 307 2.98 -24.34 -3.58
N LEU A 308 1.83 -23.73 -3.26
CA LEU A 308 0.55 -24.07 -3.90
C LEU A 308 0.58 -23.84 -5.41
N GLY A 309 1.25 -22.77 -5.87
CA GLY A 309 1.51 -22.54 -7.29
C GLY A 309 2.32 -23.66 -7.92
N LYS A 310 3.42 -24.09 -7.28
CA LYS A 310 4.26 -25.18 -7.78
C LYS A 310 3.51 -26.51 -7.87
N SER A 311 2.73 -26.88 -6.84
CA SER A 311 1.89 -28.08 -6.88
C SER A 311 0.92 -28.05 -8.07
N LYS A 312 0.28 -26.90 -8.33
CA LYS A 312 -0.57 -26.76 -9.53
C LYS A 312 0.22 -26.90 -10.84
N ALA A 313 1.47 -26.43 -10.88
CA ALA A 313 2.33 -26.58 -12.06
C ALA A 313 2.71 -28.04 -12.31
N GLU A 314 2.91 -28.81 -11.25
CA GLU A 314 3.17 -30.25 -11.30
C GLU A 314 2.03 -31.02 -11.95
N ASP A 315 0.79 -30.74 -11.52
CA ASP A 315 -0.41 -31.32 -12.14
C ASP A 315 -0.46 -31.02 -13.64
N ILE A 316 -0.26 -29.76 -14.03
CA ILE A 316 -0.27 -29.35 -15.45
C ILE A 316 0.86 -30.05 -16.22
N TYR A 317 2.06 -30.13 -15.64
CA TYR A 317 3.22 -30.75 -16.27
C TYR A 317 3.03 -32.25 -16.49
N SER A 318 2.42 -32.96 -15.53
CA SER A 318 2.10 -34.37 -15.71
C SER A 318 1.17 -34.61 -16.91
N HIS A 319 0.16 -33.74 -17.09
CA HIS A 319 -0.74 -33.80 -18.25
C HIS A 319 -0.03 -33.49 -19.57
N ILE A 320 0.88 -32.51 -19.58
CA ILE A 320 1.70 -32.18 -20.77
C ILE A 320 2.55 -33.39 -21.16
N LYS A 321 3.20 -34.05 -20.19
CA LYS A 321 4.08 -35.19 -20.46
C LYS A 321 3.33 -36.40 -21.03
N SER A 322 2.06 -36.58 -20.69
CA SER A 322 1.24 -37.70 -21.15
C SER A 322 0.42 -37.39 -22.41
N SER A 323 0.50 -36.17 -22.96
CA SER A 323 -0.35 -35.72 -24.06
C SER A 323 0.43 -35.62 -25.37
N ASP A 324 -0.16 -36.13 -26.44
CA ASP A 324 0.43 -36.08 -27.78
C ASP A 324 0.23 -34.71 -28.48
N ASP A 325 -0.72 -33.88 -28.03
CA ASP A 325 -1.03 -32.55 -28.59
C ASP A 325 -0.85 -31.46 -27.52
N VAL A 326 0.40 -31.03 -27.33
CA VAL A 326 0.76 -30.03 -26.32
C VAL A 326 0.51 -28.61 -26.86
N LYS A 327 -0.36 -27.88 -26.18
CA LYS A 327 -0.70 -26.49 -26.54
C LYS A 327 0.16 -25.48 -25.80
N TYR A 328 0.48 -24.36 -26.46
CA TYR A 328 1.20 -23.23 -25.87
C TYR A 328 0.58 -22.73 -24.56
N ASP A 329 -0.75 -22.63 -24.47
CA ASP A 329 -1.45 -22.19 -23.25
C ASP A 329 -1.10 -23.06 -22.03
N SER A 330 -0.94 -24.38 -22.21
CA SER A 330 -0.59 -25.32 -21.14
C SER A 330 0.87 -25.14 -20.70
N LEU A 331 1.79 -25.00 -21.66
CA LEU A 331 3.21 -24.73 -21.38
C LEU A 331 3.39 -23.42 -20.62
N ARG A 332 2.76 -22.34 -21.13
CA ARG A 332 2.76 -21.02 -20.50
C ARG A 332 2.19 -21.06 -19.08
N ASP A 333 1.03 -21.70 -18.90
CA ASP A 333 0.39 -21.77 -17.59
C ASP A 333 1.23 -22.58 -16.60
N CYS A 334 1.86 -23.68 -17.04
CA CYS A 334 2.80 -24.45 -16.23
C CYS A 334 3.96 -23.57 -15.75
N ILE A 335 4.57 -22.78 -16.63
CA ILE A 335 5.66 -21.86 -16.28
C ILE A 335 5.17 -20.75 -15.35
N PHE A 336 3.99 -20.18 -15.61
CA PHE A 336 3.40 -19.16 -14.75
C PHE A 336 3.26 -19.65 -13.30
N TYR A 337 2.77 -20.89 -13.11
CA TYR A 337 2.56 -21.50 -11.80
C TYR A 337 3.83 -22.08 -11.16
N GLY A 338 4.76 -22.59 -11.96
CA GLY A 338 5.98 -23.28 -11.51
C GLY A 338 7.20 -22.38 -11.34
N GLY A 339 7.30 -21.31 -12.13
CA GLY A 339 8.45 -20.40 -12.18
C GLY A 339 9.68 -21.05 -12.80
N ASP A 340 10.85 -20.52 -12.44
CA ASP A 340 12.16 -20.82 -13.05
C ASP A 340 12.46 -22.33 -13.14
N GLU A 341 11.98 -23.11 -12.16
CA GLU A 341 12.14 -24.57 -12.14
C GLU A 341 11.43 -25.25 -13.32
N TYR A 342 10.17 -24.89 -13.57
CA TYR A 342 9.38 -25.45 -14.67
C TYR A 342 9.69 -24.77 -16.00
N GLU A 343 10.11 -23.50 -15.98
CA GLU A 343 10.68 -22.81 -17.13
C GLU A 343 11.88 -23.57 -17.67
N SER A 344 12.84 -23.92 -16.80
CA SER A 344 14.03 -24.68 -17.18
C SER A 344 13.68 -26.08 -17.70
N LYS A 345 12.71 -26.77 -17.08
CA LYS A 345 12.26 -28.11 -17.52
C LYS A 345 11.59 -28.06 -18.90
N ILE A 346 10.76 -27.04 -19.16
CA ILE A 346 10.04 -26.90 -20.42
C ILE A 346 10.97 -26.46 -21.55
N MET A 347 11.83 -25.47 -21.30
CA MET A 347 12.79 -24.98 -22.31
C MET A 347 13.90 -25.97 -22.62
N ALA A 348 14.12 -26.98 -21.77
CA ALA A 348 15.07 -28.07 -22.08
C ALA A 348 14.54 -29.04 -23.14
N ASN A 349 13.23 -29.02 -23.44
CA ASN A 349 12.64 -29.83 -24.51
C ASN A 349 12.50 -28.96 -25.77
N SER A 350 13.19 -29.36 -26.85
CA SER A 350 13.22 -28.62 -28.13
C SER A 350 11.85 -28.44 -28.77
N ASP A 351 10.95 -29.42 -28.62
CA ASP A 351 9.62 -29.36 -29.23
C ASP A 351 8.74 -28.33 -28.51
N PHE A 352 8.82 -28.30 -27.18
CA PHE A 352 8.10 -27.33 -26.36
C PHE A 352 8.66 -25.92 -26.53
N GLU A 353 9.99 -25.79 -26.62
CA GLU A 353 10.66 -24.52 -26.91
C GLU A 353 10.21 -23.97 -28.27
N ALA A 354 10.17 -24.81 -29.31
CA ALA A 354 9.74 -24.41 -30.65
C ALA A 354 8.29 -23.90 -30.68
N ILE A 355 7.38 -24.55 -29.94
CA ILE A 355 5.98 -24.09 -29.79
C ILE A 355 5.94 -22.70 -29.15
N ILE A 356 6.70 -22.47 -28.07
CA ILE A 356 6.72 -21.18 -27.37
C ILE A 356 7.29 -20.08 -28.27
N ILE A 357 8.43 -20.33 -28.94
CA ILE A 357 9.08 -19.34 -29.79
C ILE A 357 8.19 -18.97 -30.98
N SER A 358 7.60 -19.97 -31.65
CA SER A 358 6.77 -19.75 -32.84
C SER A 358 5.52 -18.91 -32.55
N GLU A 359 4.87 -19.13 -31.40
CA GLU A 359 3.72 -18.33 -30.95
C GLU A 359 4.15 -16.92 -30.50
N GLU A 360 5.19 -16.82 -29.65
CA GLU A 360 5.55 -15.52 -29.04
C GLU A 360 6.32 -14.58 -29.99
N GLN A 361 6.96 -15.09 -31.04
CA GLN A 361 7.67 -14.26 -32.02
C GLN A 361 6.72 -13.35 -32.81
N GLN A 362 5.45 -13.76 -32.96
CA GLN A 362 4.42 -12.99 -33.68
C GLN A 362 3.79 -11.90 -32.80
N LEU A 363 4.10 -11.89 -31.49
CA LEU A 363 3.46 -11.02 -30.51
C LEU A 363 4.32 -9.79 -30.19
N GLU A 364 3.68 -8.63 -30.09
CA GLU A 364 4.35 -7.37 -29.77
C GLU A 364 4.71 -7.32 -28.27
N LYS A 365 6.01 -7.28 -27.97
CA LYS A 365 6.55 -7.20 -26.61
C LYS A 365 6.78 -5.75 -26.18
N TYR A 366 6.41 -5.44 -24.94
CA TYR A 366 6.56 -4.10 -24.41
C TYR A 366 7.99 -3.79 -23.97
N VAL A 367 8.53 -2.70 -24.53
CA VAL A 367 9.79 -2.10 -24.06
C VAL A 367 9.48 -1.00 -23.05
N GLU A 368 9.96 -1.16 -21.81
CA GLU A 368 9.78 -0.18 -20.74
C GLU A 368 10.46 1.16 -21.07
N GLN A 369 9.66 2.21 -21.28
CA GLN A 369 10.15 3.56 -21.60
C GLN A 369 10.20 4.48 -20.36
N THR A 370 9.60 4.06 -19.24
CA THR A 370 9.48 4.87 -18.03
C THR A 370 10.85 5.18 -17.41
N TRP A 371 11.24 6.46 -17.34
CA TRP A 371 12.59 6.89 -16.96
C TRP A 371 13.02 6.41 -15.57
N TRP A 372 12.15 6.54 -14.57
CA TRP A 372 12.43 6.16 -13.18
C TRP A 372 12.47 4.64 -12.95
N ILE A 373 12.03 3.84 -13.92
CA ILE A 373 12.22 2.37 -13.93
C ILE A 373 13.50 2.03 -14.70
N LYS A 374 13.71 2.68 -15.85
CA LYS A 374 14.78 2.41 -16.81
C LYS A 374 16.18 2.72 -16.27
N TYR A 375 16.36 3.85 -15.59
CA TYR A 375 17.70 4.24 -15.11
C TYR A 375 18.18 3.37 -13.94
N PRO A 376 17.38 3.11 -12.89
CA PRO A 376 17.79 2.18 -11.84
C PRO A 376 18.05 0.77 -12.37
N SER A 377 17.24 0.27 -13.32
CA SER A 377 17.47 -1.05 -13.89
C SER A 377 18.80 -1.14 -14.65
N LYS A 378 19.13 -0.11 -15.44
CA LYS A 378 20.42 -0.04 -16.14
C LYS A 378 21.61 0.01 -15.18
N PHE A 379 21.47 0.74 -14.08
CA PHE A 379 22.51 0.80 -13.05
C PHE A 379 22.73 -0.57 -12.39
N VAL A 380 21.66 -1.27 -12.03
CA VAL A 380 21.73 -2.63 -11.49
C VAL A 380 22.33 -3.61 -12.51
N GLU A 381 21.96 -3.51 -13.79
CA GLU A 381 22.55 -4.33 -14.85
C GLU A 381 24.05 -4.06 -15.03
N PHE A 382 24.47 -2.79 -14.96
CA PHE A 382 25.88 -2.39 -15.02
C PHE A 382 26.70 -2.95 -13.85
N ILE A 383 26.17 -2.82 -12.62
CA ILE A 383 26.80 -3.43 -11.44
C ILE A 383 26.85 -4.95 -11.59
N GLY A 384 25.75 -5.57 -12.01
CA GLY A 384 25.67 -7.01 -12.22
C GLY A 384 26.68 -7.52 -13.25
N THR A 385 26.89 -6.78 -14.34
CA THR A 385 27.92 -7.15 -15.34
C THR A 385 29.33 -6.97 -14.79
N LYS A 386 29.59 -5.94 -13.98
CA LYS A 386 30.88 -5.78 -13.30
C LYS A 386 31.14 -6.92 -12.31
N LEU A 387 30.16 -7.27 -11.48
CA LEU A 387 30.26 -8.37 -10.52
C LEU A 387 30.46 -9.72 -11.21
N LYS A 388 29.76 -9.98 -12.32
CA LYS A 388 29.96 -11.21 -13.11
C LYS A 388 31.36 -11.36 -13.70
N LYS A 389 32.09 -10.26 -13.91
CA LYS A 389 33.49 -10.30 -14.36
C LYS A 389 34.48 -10.60 -13.23
N LEU A 390 34.02 -10.54 -11.98
CA LEU A 390 34.83 -10.81 -10.79
C LEU A 390 34.68 -12.26 -10.27
N ILE A 391 33.74 -13.01 -10.84
CA ILE A 391 33.56 -14.46 -10.67
C ILE A 391 34.22 -15.12 -11.88
#